data_AF-A0A1L5KZT1-F1
#
_entry.id   AF-A0A1L5KZT1-F1
#
_cell.length_a   1.000
_cell.length_b   1.000
_cell.length_c   1.000
_cell.angle_alpha   90.00
_cell.angle_beta   90.00
_cell.angle_gamma   90.00
#
_symmetry.space_group_name_H-M   'P 1'
#
loop_
_entity.id
_entity.type
_entity.pdbx_description
1 polymer ?
#
loop_
_entity_poly.entity_id
_entity_poly.type
_entity_poly.pdbx_seq_one_letter_code
_entity_poly.pdbx_strand_id
1 'polypeptide(L)'
;DSKEFLERLRREWADSCNALLPGYAVIDHRSFKARGIERIPTIHEGYASREMEKRGGRGDLCEENRRIQALNRLLDALRAMIGRLSDQAQGILTAVKRRQRPSGAPQAPSSPEPAERPQERPQARETPPQAPQEPPKPIRTKKALTDRFKTRLDERLAENERKQAEKQAEPDMEETWDLSDPADPLNIGMGWGTGGHGLGL
;
A
#
# COMPACT_ATOMS: atom_id res chain seq x y z
N ASP A 1 -27.85 15.19 -15.75
CA ASP A 1 -26.76 14.20 -15.55
C ASP A 1 -27.25 12.84 -15.07
N SER A 2 -26.81 11.77 -15.74
CA SER A 2 -27.04 10.38 -15.31
C SER A 2 -26.02 9.90 -14.27
N LYS A 3 -24.77 10.41 -14.32
CA LYS A 3 -23.70 10.02 -13.41
C LYS A 3 -23.96 10.51 -11.98
N GLU A 4 -24.28 11.79 -11.82
CA GLU A 4 -24.60 12.37 -10.50
C GLU A 4 -25.82 11.69 -9.88
N PHE A 5 -26.81 11.36 -10.71
CA PHE A 5 -27.98 10.58 -10.30
C PHE A 5 -27.59 9.21 -9.73
N LEU A 6 -26.70 8.47 -10.41
CA LEU A 6 -26.21 7.18 -9.93
C LEU A 6 -25.37 7.29 -8.65
N GLU A 7 -24.53 8.31 -8.54
CA GLU A 7 -23.74 8.56 -7.32
C GLU A 7 -24.64 8.87 -6.12
N ARG A 8 -25.69 9.67 -6.33
CA ARG A 8 -26.72 9.93 -5.32
C ARG A 8 -27.42 8.64 -4.90
N LEU A 9 -27.88 7.83 -5.86
CA LEU A 9 -28.58 6.57 -5.56
C LEU A 9 -27.70 5.59 -4.77
N ARG A 10 -26.42 5.46 -5.14
CA ARG A 10 -25.47 4.60 -4.39
C ARG A 10 -25.25 5.08 -2.96
N ARG A 11 -25.21 6.40 -2.77
CA ARG A 11 -25.09 7.01 -1.43
C ARG A 11 -26.32 6.72 -0.58
N GLU A 12 -27.51 7.03 -1.09
CA GLU A 12 -28.78 6.82 -0.37
C GLU A 12 -28.98 5.35 0.02
N TRP A 13 -28.60 4.43 -0.88
CA TRP A 13 -28.61 3.00 -0.59
C TRP A 13 -27.65 2.64 0.54
N ALA A 14 -26.39 3.09 0.48
CA ALA A 14 -25.41 2.82 1.52
C ALA A 14 -25.86 3.39 2.87
N ASP A 15 -26.40 4.61 2.90
CA ASP A 15 -26.91 5.26 4.12
C ASP A 15 -28.08 4.47 4.73
N SER A 16 -29.01 4.00 3.89
CA SER A 16 -30.15 3.17 4.31
C SER A 16 -29.69 1.84 4.93
N CYS A 17 -28.69 1.18 4.32
CA CYS A 17 -28.11 -0.04 4.89
C CYS A 17 -27.38 0.25 6.21
N ASN A 18 -26.60 1.32 6.26
CA ASN A 18 -25.80 1.69 7.45
C ASN A 18 -26.66 2.06 8.66
N ALA A 19 -27.91 2.48 8.47
CA ALA A 19 -28.87 2.69 9.56
C ALA A 19 -29.20 1.39 10.32
N LEU A 20 -29.04 0.23 9.68
CA LEU A 20 -29.36 -1.08 10.24
C LEU A 20 -28.12 -1.92 10.58
N LEU A 21 -26.94 -1.50 10.12
CA LEU A 21 -25.69 -2.23 10.30
C LEU A 21 -24.98 -1.81 11.59
N PRO A 22 -24.34 -2.75 12.30
CA PRO A 22 -23.49 -2.41 13.43
C PRO A 22 -22.25 -1.62 12.95
N GLY A 23 -21.67 -0.79 13.83
CA GLY A 23 -20.60 0.15 13.46
C GLY A 23 -19.31 -0.48 12.88
N TYR A 24 -19.12 -1.80 12.99
CA TYR A 24 -18.01 -2.51 12.37
C TYR A 24 -18.28 -2.95 10.91
N ALA A 25 -19.53 -2.86 10.44
CA ALA A 25 -19.97 -3.34 9.12
C ALA A 25 -20.39 -2.21 8.17
N VAL A 26 -19.91 -0.98 8.41
CA VAL A 26 -20.28 0.21 7.62
C VAL A 26 -19.89 0.07 6.15
N ILE A 27 -20.85 0.34 5.28
CA ILE A 27 -20.73 0.35 3.82
C ILE A 27 -20.41 1.77 3.35
N ASP A 28 -19.40 1.92 2.50
CA ASP A 28 -19.09 3.19 1.82
C ASP A 28 -19.26 2.98 0.32
N HIS A 29 -20.06 3.85 -0.33
CA HIS A 29 -20.34 3.79 -1.76
C HIS A 29 -19.16 4.22 -2.64
N ARG A 30 -18.14 4.86 -2.04
CA ARG A 30 -16.94 5.32 -2.73
C ARG A 30 -15.93 4.19 -2.88
N SER A 31 -15.19 4.21 -3.97
CA SER A 31 -14.07 3.29 -4.18
C SER A 31 -12.98 3.47 -3.12
N PHE A 32 -12.16 2.45 -2.89
CA PHE A 32 -11.00 2.55 -1.99
C PHE A 32 -10.09 3.73 -2.36
N LYS A 33 -9.85 3.95 -3.66
CA LYS A 33 -9.08 5.10 -4.16
C LYS A 33 -9.70 6.43 -3.74
N ALA A 34 -11.01 6.61 -3.90
CA ALA A 34 -11.71 7.84 -3.52
C ALA A 34 -11.75 8.06 -1.99
N ARG A 35 -11.60 7.00 -1.21
CA ARG A 35 -11.47 7.06 0.26
C ARG A 35 -10.03 7.22 0.75
N GLY A 36 -9.05 7.21 -0.16
CA GLY A 36 -7.63 7.21 0.21
C GLY A 36 -7.17 5.91 0.89
N ILE A 37 -7.93 4.82 0.72
CA ILE A 37 -7.59 3.51 1.28
C ILE A 37 -6.69 2.79 0.30
N GLU A 38 -5.43 2.60 0.67
CA GLU A 38 -4.48 1.83 -0.10
C GLU A 38 -4.55 0.36 0.34
N ARG A 39 -5.49 -0.36 -0.29
CA ARG A 39 -5.78 -1.79 -0.11
C ARG A 39 -6.09 -2.42 -1.46
N ILE A 40 -5.62 -3.65 -1.68
CA ILE A 40 -5.92 -4.41 -2.89
C ILE A 40 -7.37 -4.95 -2.77
N PRO A 41 -8.28 -4.63 -3.71
CA PRO A 41 -9.64 -5.13 -3.70
C PRO A 41 -9.67 -6.64 -4.00
N THR A 42 -10.61 -7.36 -3.38
CA THR A 42 -10.87 -8.78 -3.68
C THR A 42 -11.71 -8.91 -4.94
N ILE A 43 -11.56 -10.05 -5.62
CA ILE A 43 -12.30 -10.40 -6.82
C ILE A 43 -13.60 -11.13 -6.42
N HIS A 44 -14.70 -10.90 -7.12
CA HIS A 44 -15.90 -11.69 -6.89
C HIS A 44 -15.71 -13.11 -7.44
N GLU A 45 -15.76 -14.10 -6.56
CA GLU A 45 -15.47 -15.52 -6.89
C GLU A 45 -16.56 -16.17 -7.74
N GLY A 46 -17.79 -15.67 -7.68
CA GLY A 46 -18.94 -16.30 -8.33
C GLY A 46 -19.35 -17.64 -7.69
N TYR A 47 -20.44 -18.22 -8.21
CA TYR A 47 -20.99 -19.48 -7.70
C TYR A 47 -20.10 -20.69 -8.06
N ALA A 48 -19.55 -20.71 -9.27
CA ALA A 48 -18.76 -21.83 -9.79
C ALA A 48 -17.49 -22.09 -8.95
N SER A 49 -16.70 -21.07 -8.63
CA SER A 49 -15.48 -21.24 -7.82
C SER A 49 -15.80 -21.75 -6.40
N ARG A 50 -16.93 -21.33 -5.81
CA ARG A 50 -17.35 -21.82 -4.49
C ARG A 50 -17.83 -23.26 -4.52
N GLU A 51 -18.56 -23.67 -5.55
CA GLU A 51 -18.97 -25.07 -5.71
C GLU A 51 -17.77 -25.99 -5.96
N MET A 52 -16.77 -25.54 -6.71
CA MET A 52 -15.51 -26.29 -6.87
C MET A 52 -14.80 -26.49 -5.53
N GLU A 53 -14.74 -25.47 -4.67
CA GLU A 53 -14.17 -25.60 -3.32
C GLU A 53 -14.94 -26.56 -2.43
N LYS A 54 -16.28 -26.52 -2.45
CA LYS A 54 -17.11 -27.46 -1.68
C LYS A 54 -16.89 -28.91 -2.09
N ARG A 55 -16.58 -29.15 -3.37
CA ARG A 55 -16.24 -30.47 -3.90
C ARG A 55 -14.79 -30.89 -3.63
N GLY A 56 -14.03 -30.07 -2.89
CA GLY A 56 -12.65 -30.34 -2.52
C GLY A 56 -11.61 -29.89 -3.54
N GLY A 57 -12.03 -29.23 -4.63
CA GLY A 57 -11.13 -28.58 -5.59
C GLY A 57 -10.61 -27.24 -5.06
N ARG A 58 -9.58 -26.67 -5.70
CA ARG A 58 -9.13 -25.30 -5.43
C ARG A 58 -9.70 -24.39 -6.51
N GLY A 59 -10.53 -23.43 -6.11
CA GLY A 59 -10.97 -22.38 -7.03
C GLY A 59 -9.91 -21.29 -7.13
N ASP A 60 -9.39 -21.03 -8.33
CA ASP A 60 -8.33 -20.05 -8.55
C ASP A 60 -8.67 -18.66 -7.99
N LEU A 61 -9.92 -18.21 -8.15
CA LEU A 61 -10.39 -16.93 -7.61
C LEU A 61 -10.41 -16.90 -6.07
N CYS A 62 -10.72 -18.01 -5.43
CA CYS A 62 -10.72 -18.13 -3.96
C CYS A 62 -9.28 -18.11 -3.42
N GLU A 63 -8.36 -18.76 -4.12
CA GLU A 63 -6.94 -18.74 -3.79
C GLU A 63 -6.32 -17.34 -3.98
N GLU A 64 -6.63 -16.68 -5.08
CA GLU A 64 -6.18 -15.30 -5.30
C GLU A 64 -6.76 -14.34 -4.26
N ASN A 65 -8.04 -14.51 -3.86
CA ASN A 65 -8.60 -13.73 -2.76
C ASN A 65 -7.91 -13.98 -1.42
N ARG A 66 -7.55 -15.22 -1.10
CA ARG A 66 -6.75 -15.53 0.09
C ARG A 66 -5.39 -14.84 0.04
N ARG A 67 -4.74 -14.84 -1.12
CA ARG A 67 -3.48 -14.13 -1.36
C ARG A 67 -3.63 -12.61 -1.18
N ILE A 68 -4.63 -12.00 -1.81
CA ILE A 68 -4.97 -10.58 -1.67
C ILE A 68 -5.19 -10.21 -0.21
N GLN A 69 -5.92 -11.03 0.54
CA GLN A 69 -6.15 -10.80 1.97
C GLN A 69 -4.84 -10.89 2.78
N ALA A 70 -3.96 -11.85 2.47
CA ALA A 70 -2.66 -11.96 3.13
C ALA A 70 -1.77 -10.75 2.87
N LEU A 71 -1.73 -10.26 1.62
CA LEU A 71 -0.99 -9.05 1.24
C LEU A 71 -1.51 -7.82 1.98
N ASN A 72 -2.84 -7.65 2.05
CA ASN A 72 -3.44 -6.54 2.78
C ASN A 72 -3.09 -6.57 4.28
N ARG A 73 -3.12 -7.76 4.92
CA ARG A 73 -2.68 -7.90 6.32
C ARG A 73 -1.21 -7.50 6.52
N LEU A 74 -0.35 -7.86 5.57
CA LEU A 74 1.06 -7.48 5.61
C LEU A 74 1.24 -5.96 5.46
N LEU A 75 0.52 -5.32 4.53
CA LEU A 75 0.54 -3.87 4.35
C LEU A 75 0.13 -3.15 5.64
N ASP A 76 -0.95 -3.59 6.29
CA ASP A 76 -1.42 -3.01 7.54
C ASP A 76 -0.38 -3.18 8.67
N ALA A 77 0.24 -4.35 8.77
CA ALA A 77 1.29 -4.62 9.75
C ALA A 77 2.52 -3.72 9.55
N LEU A 78 2.96 -3.52 8.30
CA LEU A 78 4.08 -2.65 7.96
C LEU A 78 3.78 -1.19 8.31
N ARG A 79 2.58 -0.70 7.98
CA ARG A 79 2.14 0.66 8.35
C ARG A 79 2.14 0.86 9.86
N ALA A 80 1.61 -0.11 10.60
CA ALA A 80 1.60 -0.05 12.06
C ALA A 80 3.03 -0.02 12.64
N MET A 81 3.96 -0.77 12.05
CA MET A 81 5.37 -0.76 12.46
C MET A 81 6.04 0.59 12.17
N ILE A 82 5.82 1.17 10.99
CA ILE A 82 6.32 2.50 10.64
C ILE A 82 5.77 3.56 11.60
N GLY A 83 4.48 3.50 11.91
CA GLY A 83 3.84 4.39 12.89
C GLY A 83 4.53 4.34 14.25
N ARG A 84 4.71 3.13 14.81
CA ARG A 84 5.42 2.94 16.09
C ARG A 84 6.84 3.49 16.06
N LEU A 85 7.60 3.24 14.99
CA LEU A 85 8.97 3.77 14.86
C LEU A 85 9.00 5.30 14.77
N SER A 86 8.03 5.89 14.06
CA SER A 86 7.88 7.34 13.97
C SER A 86 7.59 7.95 15.35
N ASP A 87 6.67 7.35 16.10
CA ASP A 87 6.32 7.80 17.45
C ASP A 87 7.52 7.71 18.40
N GLN A 88 8.29 6.61 18.32
CA GLN A 88 9.53 6.45 19.07
C GLN A 88 10.56 7.54 18.71
N ALA A 89 10.74 7.83 17.43
CA ALA A 89 11.65 8.87 16.97
C ALA A 89 11.23 10.27 17.47
N GLN A 90 9.93 10.58 17.44
CA GLN A 90 9.41 11.84 18.00
C GLN A 90 9.59 11.91 19.52
N GLY A 91 9.39 10.80 20.23
CA GLY A 91 9.66 10.69 21.67
C GLY A 91 11.13 11.00 22.01
N ILE A 92 12.06 10.44 21.25
CA ILE A 92 13.51 10.73 21.43
C ILE A 92 13.80 12.19 21.11
N LEU A 93 13.30 12.71 19.98
CA LEU A 93 13.54 14.11 19.58
C LEU A 93 13.01 15.10 20.63
N THR A 94 11.83 14.85 21.18
CA THR A 94 11.24 15.70 22.23
C THR A 94 12.05 15.63 23.53
N ALA A 95 12.52 14.44 23.94
CA ALA A 95 13.41 14.29 25.09
C ALA A 95 14.75 15.03 24.91
N VAL A 96 15.36 14.94 23.72
CA VAL A 96 16.60 15.65 23.39
C VAL A 96 16.39 17.17 23.43
N LYS A 97 15.30 17.69 22.83
CA LYS A 97 14.96 19.11 22.89
C LYS A 97 14.75 19.62 24.32
N ARG A 98 14.11 18.83 25.19
CA ARG A 98 13.96 19.17 26.61
C ARG A 98 15.30 19.27 27.32
N ARG A 99 16.23 18.35 27.03
CA ARG A 99 17.58 18.34 27.60
C ARG A 99 18.47 19.49 27.09
N GLN A 100 18.25 19.93 25.86
CA GLN A 100 19.00 21.04 25.23
C GLN A 100 18.42 22.42 25.54
N ARG A 101 17.26 22.53 26.21
CA ARG A 101 16.75 23.82 26.66
C ARG A 101 17.76 24.40 27.68
N PRO A 102 18.41 25.55 27.41
CA PRO A 102 19.33 26.13 28.37
C PRO A 102 18.57 26.42 29.67
N SER A 103 19.14 25.96 30.78
CA SER A 103 18.72 26.29 32.14
C SER A 103 18.93 27.79 32.33
N GLY A 104 17.94 28.60 31.95
CA GLY A 104 18.07 30.05 31.93
C GLY A 104 16.75 30.75 31.62
N ALA A 105 15.73 30.53 32.46
CA ALA A 105 14.61 31.45 32.59
C ALA A 105 14.03 31.34 34.01
N PRO A 106 14.51 32.16 34.96
CA PRO A 106 13.77 32.39 36.20
C PRO A 106 12.43 33.02 35.83
N GLN A 107 11.33 32.49 36.37
CA GLN A 107 10.11 33.28 36.44
C GLN A 107 10.37 34.46 37.36
N ALA A 108 10.24 35.68 36.84
CA ALA A 108 10.01 36.84 37.68
C ALA A 108 9.08 37.80 36.94
N PRO A 109 8.01 38.24 37.62
CA PRO A 109 7.70 39.65 37.59
C PRO A 109 7.51 40.15 39.02
N SER A 110 8.51 40.86 39.54
CA SER A 110 8.27 41.92 40.51
C SER A 110 9.37 42.98 40.37
N SER A 111 8.91 44.13 39.91
CA SER A 111 9.51 45.45 39.73
C SER A 111 10.41 46.00 40.88
N PRO A 112 11.09 47.15 40.67
CA PRO A 112 12.55 47.29 40.83
C PRO A 112 12.99 48.13 42.03
N GLU A 113 14.28 48.05 42.38
CA GLU A 113 14.95 49.06 43.19
C GLU A 113 16.40 49.29 42.69
N PRO A 114 16.90 50.53 42.62
CA PRO A 114 18.15 50.87 41.96
C PRO A 114 19.31 51.07 42.96
N ALA A 115 20.49 50.55 42.65
CA ALA A 115 21.73 50.99 43.31
C ALA A 115 22.94 50.80 42.39
N GLU A 116 23.89 51.71 42.54
CA GLU A 116 24.89 52.12 41.58
C GLU A 116 26.12 51.18 41.47
N ARG A 117 26.63 51.06 40.24
CA ARG A 117 28.03 50.99 39.74
C ARG A 117 29.19 50.87 40.76
N PRO A 118 30.34 50.22 40.41
CA PRO A 118 31.11 50.56 39.20
C PRO A 118 31.80 49.44 38.41
N GLN A 119 32.23 49.84 37.21
CA GLN A 119 32.86 49.09 36.13
C GLN A 119 34.17 48.41 36.52
N GLU A 120 34.31 47.12 36.16
CA GLU A 120 35.62 46.47 35.98
C GLU A 120 35.89 46.19 34.50
N ARG A 121 37.17 46.36 34.16
CA ARG A 121 37.79 46.44 32.84
C ARG A 121 37.80 45.07 32.12
N PRO A 122 37.78 44.99 30.78
CA PRO A 122 37.72 43.70 30.07
C PRO A 122 39.05 42.96 30.17
N GLN A 123 39.07 41.75 30.73
CA GLN A 123 40.19 40.83 30.57
C GLN A 123 40.07 40.11 29.23
N ALA A 124 41.03 40.35 28.35
CA ALA A 124 41.27 39.57 27.15
C ALA A 124 41.54 38.12 27.56
N ARG A 125 40.65 37.21 27.16
CA ARG A 125 40.90 35.76 27.23
C ARG A 125 41.15 35.29 25.81
N GLU A 126 42.40 34.93 25.57
CA GLU A 126 42.90 34.44 24.31
C GLU A 126 42.23 33.11 23.93
N THR A 127 41.80 33.03 22.67
CA THR A 127 41.41 31.79 22.00
C THR A 127 42.61 30.83 21.91
N PRO A 128 42.49 29.55 22.30
CA PRO A 128 43.54 28.56 22.06
C PRO A 128 43.75 28.31 20.55
N PRO A 129 44.99 28.05 20.10
CA PRO A 129 45.31 27.88 18.68
C PRO A 129 44.70 26.60 18.10
N GLN A 130 44.05 26.75 16.96
CA GLN A 130 43.46 25.66 16.18
C GLN A 130 44.56 24.87 15.48
N ALA A 131 44.65 23.56 15.75
CA ALA A 131 45.56 22.64 15.05
C ALA A 131 45.21 22.53 13.55
N PRO A 132 46.18 22.29 12.65
CA PRO A 132 45.92 22.15 11.22
C PRO A 132 44.91 21.04 10.94
N GLN A 133 43.79 21.39 10.31
CA GLN A 133 42.81 20.42 9.84
C GLN A 133 43.33 19.78 8.54
N GLU A 134 43.41 18.45 8.51
CA GLU A 134 43.58 17.69 7.26
C GLU A 134 42.37 17.92 6.34
N PRO A 135 42.56 18.01 5.01
CA PRO A 135 41.46 18.23 4.09
C PRO A 135 40.44 17.08 4.17
N PRO A 136 39.12 17.37 4.20
CA PRO A 136 38.11 16.34 4.26
C PRO A 136 38.14 15.49 2.99
N LYS A 137 38.21 14.15 3.17
CA LYS A 137 38.05 13.17 2.08
C LYS A 137 36.73 13.44 1.35
N PRO A 138 36.67 13.31 0.00
CA PRO A 138 35.50 13.71 -0.77
C PRO A 138 34.28 12.88 -0.38
N ILE A 139 33.30 13.54 0.24
CA ILE A 139 31.98 12.95 0.54
C ILE A 139 31.25 12.81 -0.80
N ARG A 140 31.05 11.57 -1.23
CA ARG A 140 30.22 11.22 -2.39
C ARG A 140 28.84 11.85 -2.17
N THR A 141 28.49 12.86 -2.98
CA THR A 141 27.33 13.71 -2.74
C THR A 141 26.03 12.90 -2.80
N LYS A 142 25.10 13.18 -1.88
CA LYS A 142 23.78 12.50 -1.78
C LYS A 142 23.02 12.48 -3.12
N LYS A 143 23.25 13.47 -3.99
CA LYS A 143 22.71 13.58 -5.36
C LYS A 143 22.98 12.32 -6.20
N ALA A 144 24.23 11.84 -6.22
CA ALA A 144 24.64 10.71 -7.06
C ALA A 144 24.04 9.36 -6.61
N LEU A 145 23.67 9.23 -5.33
CA LEU A 145 22.97 8.06 -4.83
C LEU A 145 21.51 8.09 -5.30
N THR A 146 20.83 9.24 -5.17
CA THR A 146 19.44 9.43 -5.62
C THR A 146 19.25 9.23 -7.11
N ASP A 147 20.20 9.66 -7.94
CA ASP A 147 20.10 9.50 -9.39
C ASP A 147 20.16 8.02 -9.78
N ARG A 148 21.02 7.25 -9.11
CA ARG A 148 21.17 5.80 -9.34
C ARG A 148 19.98 4.97 -8.87
N PHE A 149 19.19 5.48 -7.92
CA PHE A 149 17.93 4.87 -7.49
C PHE A 149 16.77 5.23 -8.43
N LYS A 150 16.73 6.45 -8.96
CA LYS A 150 15.72 6.88 -9.94
C LYS A 150 15.84 6.10 -11.25
N THR A 151 17.05 5.97 -11.79
CA THR A 151 17.27 5.21 -13.04
C THR A 151 16.82 3.76 -12.92
N ARG A 152 17.03 3.14 -11.76
CA ARG A 152 16.65 1.74 -11.52
C ARG A 152 15.14 1.54 -11.36
N LEU A 153 14.41 2.58 -10.96
CA LEU A 153 12.94 2.55 -10.90
C LEU A 153 12.34 2.72 -12.30
N ASP A 154 12.89 3.64 -13.08
CA ASP A 154 12.45 3.90 -14.46
C ASP A 154 12.68 2.66 -15.36
N GLU A 155 13.81 1.98 -15.21
CA GLU A 155 14.09 0.70 -15.90
C GLU A 155 13.07 -0.39 -15.56
N ARG A 156 12.71 -0.54 -14.28
CA ARG A 156 11.73 -1.55 -13.84
C ARG A 156 10.31 -1.24 -14.28
N LEU A 157 9.96 0.05 -14.38
CA LEU A 157 8.66 0.48 -14.90
C LEU A 157 8.55 0.11 -16.40
N ALA A 158 9.59 0.41 -17.17
CA ALA A 158 9.64 0.08 -18.60
C ALA A 158 9.62 -1.44 -18.86
N GLU A 159 10.28 -2.25 -18.03
CA GLU A 159 10.19 -3.71 -18.11
C GLU A 159 8.78 -4.24 -17.82
N ASN A 160 8.08 -3.65 -16.85
CA ASN A 160 6.71 -4.04 -16.53
C ASN A 160 5.73 -3.65 -17.66
N GLU A 161 5.90 -2.46 -18.25
CA GLU A 161 5.10 -2.01 -19.39
C GLU A 161 5.31 -2.90 -20.62
N ARG A 162 6.55 -3.30 -20.90
CA ARG A 162 6.87 -4.27 -21.97
C ARG A 162 6.22 -5.62 -21.74
N LYS A 163 6.26 -6.15 -20.51
CA LYS A 163 5.60 -7.42 -20.16
C LYS A 163 4.08 -7.33 -20.23
N GLN A 164 3.50 -6.17 -19.94
CA GLN A 164 2.06 -5.96 -20.13
C GLN A 164 1.69 -5.85 -21.62
N ALA A 165 2.51 -5.18 -22.42
CA ALA A 165 2.33 -5.09 -23.86
C ALA A 165 2.50 -6.46 -24.53
N GLU A 166 3.46 -7.29 -24.10
CA GLU A 166 3.66 -8.65 -24.60
C GLU A 166 2.48 -9.56 -24.26
N LYS A 167 1.91 -9.45 -23.04
CA LYS A 167 0.65 -10.13 -22.68
C LYS A 167 -0.57 -9.62 -23.43
N GLN A 168 -0.57 -8.37 -23.90
CA GLN A 168 -1.65 -7.81 -24.73
C GLN A 168 -1.44 -8.06 -26.23
N ALA A 169 -0.20 -8.38 -26.63
CA ALA A 169 0.20 -8.65 -28.00
C ALA A 169 0.39 -10.14 -28.29
N GLU A 170 0.27 -11.00 -27.28
CA GLU A 170 -0.18 -12.38 -27.51
C GLU A 170 -1.44 -12.24 -28.37
N PRO A 171 -1.41 -12.67 -29.65
CA PRO A 171 -2.60 -12.59 -30.46
C PRO A 171 -3.69 -13.31 -29.68
N ASP A 172 -4.89 -12.73 -29.62
CA ASP A 172 -6.09 -13.52 -29.44
C ASP A 172 -6.02 -14.56 -30.56
N MET A 173 -5.39 -15.70 -30.26
CA MET A 173 -5.74 -16.97 -30.85
C MET A 173 -7.17 -17.09 -30.42
N GLU A 174 -8.09 -16.51 -31.21
CA GLU A 174 -9.48 -16.90 -31.22
C GLU A 174 -9.41 -18.41 -31.29
N GLU A 175 -9.56 -19.04 -30.13
CA GLU A 175 -9.66 -20.47 -29.96
C GLU A 175 -10.97 -20.78 -30.66
N THR A 176 -10.86 -21.02 -31.96
CA THR A 176 -11.96 -21.40 -32.82
C THR A 176 -12.36 -22.79 -32.31
N TRP A 177 -13.24 -22.81 -31.32
CA TRP A 177 -13.83 -24.02 -30.78
C TRP A 177 -14.61 -24.69 -31.90
N ASP A 178 -13.98 -25.67 -32.56
CA ASP A 178 -14.65 -26.51 -33.55
C ASP A 178 -15.42 -27.59 -32.79
N LEU A 179 -16.67 -27.27 -32.47
CA LEU A 179 -17.63 -28.19 -31.83
C LEU A 179 -17.89 -29.48 -32.64
N SER A 180 -17.30 -29.61 -33.83
CA SER A 180 -17.32 -30.81 -34.68
C SER A 180 -16.13 -31.75 -34.42
N ASP A 181 -15.09 -31.30 -33.70
CA ASP A 181 -13.91 -32.11 -33.37
C ASP A 181 -14.23 -33.07 -32.19
N PRO A 182 -14.16 -34.40 -32.38
CA PRO A 182 -14.37 -35.37 -31.31
C PRO A 182 -13.29 -35.35 -30.22
N ALA A 183 -12.16 -34.65 -30.42
CA ALA A 183 -11.12 -34.47 -29.42
C ALA A 183 -11.29 -33.19 -28.57
N ASP A 184 -12.29 -32.35 -28.85
CA ASP A 184 -12.55 -31.13 -28.09
C ASP A 184 -13.10 -31.46 -26.68
N PRO A 185 -12.47 -30.98 -25.60
CA PRO A 185 -12.90 -31.24 -24.23
C PRO A 185 -14.32 -30.74 -23.90
N LEU A 186 -14.93 -29.90 -24.74
CA LEU A 186 -16.30 -29.39 -24.59
C LEU A 186 -17.36 -30.16 -25.40
N ASN A 187 -16.99 -31.19 -26.17
CA ASN A 187 -17.93 -31.99 -26.95
C ASN A 187 -18.78 -32.92 -26.05
N ILE A 188 -19.85 -32.36 -25.47
CA ILE A 188 -20.87 -33.10 -24.70
C ILE A 188 -22.01 -33.50 -25.66
N GLY A 189 -21.71 -34.38 -26.62
CA GLY A 189 -22.64 -34.90 -27.62
C GLY A 189 -23.21 -36.29 -27.27
N MET A 190 -24.31 -36.30 -26.51
CA MET A 190 -25.34 -37.36 -26.37
C MET A 190 -24.92 -38.84 -26.50
N GLY A 191 -24.71 -39.51 -25.37
CA GLY A 191 -24.75 -40.98 -25.24
C GLY A 191 -25.86 -41.45 -24.30
N TRP A 192 -27.12 -41.40 -24.73
CA TRP A 192 -28.23 -42.12 -24.08
C TRP A 192 -28.93 -43.04 -25.09
N GLY A 193 -28.66 -44.34 -24.97
CA GLY A 193 -29.58 -45.47 -25.15
C GLY A 193 -30.30 -45.69 -26.49
N THR A 194 -29.97 -46.81 -27.15
CA THR A 194 -30.85 -47.85 -27.77
C THR A 194 -29.91 -48.79 -28.54
N GLY A 195 -29.67 -50.05 -28.20
CA GLY A 195 -30.58 -51.19 -28.28
C GLY A 195 -30.13 -52.14 -29.40
N GLY A 196 -29.94 -53.44 -29.11
CA GLY A 196 -30.06 -54.51 -30.12
C GLY A 196 -28.81 -55.31 -30.54
N HIS A 197 -28.70 -56.52 -29.98
CA HIS A 197 -28.37 -57.83 -30.59
C HIS A 197 -27.15 -58.09 -31.52
N GLY A 198 -26.47 -59.21 -31.20
CA GLY A 198 -25.71 -60.07 -32.15
C GLY A 198 -24.36 -60.53 -31.57
N LEU A 199 -24.22 -61.71 -30.96
CA LEU A 199 -23.72 -62.96 -31.57
C LEU A 199 -22.46 -62.72 -32.43
N GLY A 200 -21.29 -63.33 -32.24
CA GLY A 200 -20.84 -64.49 -31.47
C GLY A 200 -19.47 -64.91 -32.03
N LEU A 201 -18.77 -65.76 -31.26
CA LEU A 201 -17.45 -66.39 -31.48
C LEU A 201 -16.22 -65.49 -31.29
#